data_AF-X1GIB8-F1
#
_entry.id   AF-X1GIB8-F1
#
_cell.length_a   1.000
_cell.length_b   1.000
_cell.length_c   1.000
_cell.angle_alpha   90.00
_cell.angle_beta   90.00
_cell.angle_gamma   90.00
#
_symmetry.space_group_name_H-M   'P 1'
#
loop_
_entity.id
_entity.type
_entity.pdbx_description
1 polymer ?
#
loop_
_entity_poly.entity_id
_entity_poly.type
_entity_poly.pdbx_seq_one_letter_code
_entity_poly.pdbx_strand_id
1 'polypeptide(L)'
;MNLTVLQTYEYHMMDWWINVFGPYGWIFMVVGTVMYVGFSVLIAYYLHKDALRRGVKNSEFWLLIGLILNLFGLVLYLLVRNSYNQETESKNKERI
;
A
#
# COMPACT_ATOMS: atom_id res chain seq x y z
N MET A 1 25.84 -52.82 -16.10
CA MET A 1 25.81 -51.83 -15.00
C MET A 1 25.19 -50.56 -15.58
N ASN A 2 23.87 -50.44 -15.52
CA ASN A 2 23.14 -49.29 -16.07
C ASN A 2 23.03 -48.23 -14.98
N LEU A 3 23.76 -47.13 -15.16
CA LEU A 3 23.58 -45.91 -14.39
C LEU A 3 22.25 -45.28 -14.84
N THR A 4 21.16 -45.64 -14.18
CA THR A 4 19.91 -44.90 -14.27
C THR A 4 20.16 -43.52 -13.65
N VAL A 5 20.43 -42.55 -14.52
CA VAL A 5 20.50 -41.14 -14.18
C VAL A 5 19.13 -40.77 -13.60
N LEU A 6 19.07 -40.61 -12.28
CA LEU A 6 17.94 -40.00 -11.59
C LEU A 6 17.88 -38.55 -12.07
N GLN A 7 17.04 -38.30 -13.07
CA GLN A 7 16.74 -36.97 -13.57
C GLN A 7 15.98 -36.23 -12.46
N THR A 8 16.73 -35.53 -11.61
CA THR A 8 16.18 -34.65 -10.59
C THR A 8 15.40 -33.55 -11.31
N TYR A 9 14.08 -33.66 -11.32
CA TYR A 9 13.19 -32.57 -11.72
C TYR A 9 13.41 -31.43 -10.71
N GLU A 10 14.25 -30.46 -11.06
CA GLU A 10 14.36 -29.20 -10.33
C GLU A 10 13.05 -28.43 -10.54
N TYR A 11 12.13 -28.61 -9.61
CA TYR A 11 10.88 -27.85 -9.56
C TYR A 11 11.23 -26.41 -9.20
N HIS A 12 11.26 -25.51 -10.18
CA HIS A 12 11.41 -24.09 -9.88
C HIS A 12 10.05 -23.59 -9.38
N MET A 13 10.02 -22.99 -8.19
CA MET A 13 8.77 -22.49 -7.58
C MET A 13 8.00 -21.46 -8.43
N MET A 14 8.53 -21.02 -9.57
CA MET A 14 7.89 -20.12 -10.53
C MET A 14 7.34 -20.81 -11.78
N ASP A 15 7.51 -22.13 -11.93
CA ASP A 15 7.03 -22.88 -13.10
C ASP A 15 5.50 -22.88 -13.20
N TRP A 16 4.81 -22.87 -12.07
CA TRP A 16 3.33 -22.80 -12.03
C TRP A 16 2.82 -21.50 -12.66
N TRP A 17 3.53 -20.38 -12.48
CA TRP A 17 3.14 -19.08 -13.02
C TRP A 17 3.26 -19.06 -14.55
N ILE A 18 4.35 -19.61 -15.08
CA ILE A 18 4.58 -19.73 -16.52
C ILE A 18 3.58 -20.73 -17.15
N ASN A 19 3.19 -21.78 -16.43
CA ASN A 19 2.20 -22.74 -16.90
C ASN A 19 0.79 -22.13 -16.99
N VAL A 20 0.38 -21.33 -16.00
CA VAL A 20 -0.95 -20.70 -15.96
C VAL A 20 -1.08 -19.51 -16.92
N PHE A 21 -0.08 -18.62 -16.95
CA PHE A 21 -0.16 -17.37 -17.72
C PHE A 21 0.62 -17.41 -19.05
N GLY A 22 1.37 -18.47 -19.29
CA GLY A 22 2.18 -18.62 -20.48
C GLY A 22 3.29 -17.55 -20.58
N PRO A 23 3.87 -17.37 -21.78
CA PRO A 23 4.93 -16.38 -22.02
C PRO A 23 4.46 -14.92 -21.86
N TYR A 24 3.17 -14.67 -21.66
CA TYR A 24 2.58 -13.33 -21.49
C TYR A 24 2.34 -12.94 -20.02
N GLY A 25 2.73 -13.77 -19.05
CA GLY A 25 2.57 -13.47 -17.62
C GLY A 25 3.24 -12.18 -17.15
N TRP A 26 4.22 -11.66 -17.90
CA TRP A 26 4.86 -10.37 -17.64
C TRP A 26 3.89 -9.19 -17.79
N ILE A 27 2.85 -9.29 -18.63
CA ILE A 27 1.84 -8.24 -18.80
C ILE A 27 1.05 -8.07 -17.49
N PHE A 28 0.69 -9.17 -16.82
CA PHE A 28 0.03 -9.12 -15.52
C PHE A 28 0.91 -8.53 -14.43
N MET A 29 2.23 -8.77 -14.48
CA MET A 29 3.19 -8.10 -13.58
C MET A 29 3.17 -6.58 -13.82
N VAL A 30 3.28 -6.13 -15.07
CA VAL A 30 3.27 -4.71 -15.42
C VAL A 30 1.95 -4.04 -15.02
N VAL A 31 0.82 -4.65 -15.35
CA VAL A 31 -0.52 -4.15 -14.97
C VAL A 31 -0.67 -4.10 -13.44
N GLY A 32 -0.22 -5.15 -12.74
CA GLY A 32 -0.21 -5.20 -11.28
C GLY A 32 0.61 -4.08 -10.67
N THR A 33 1.81 -3.81 -11.20
CA THR A 33 2.66 -2.71 -10.75
C THR A 33 2.02 -1.34 -11.01
N VAL A 34 1.47 -1.12 -12.20
CA VAL A 34 0.80 0.15 -12.55
C VAL A 34 -0.40 0.39 -11.64
N MET A 35 -1.23 -0.63 -11.40
CA MET A 35 -2.34 -0.53 -10.46
C MET A 35 -1.85 -0.26 -9.05
N TYR A 36 -0.84 -0.98 -8.57
CA TYR A 36 -0.29 -0.79 -7.23
C TYR A 36 0.19 0.65 -7.00
N VAL A 37 1.00 1.18 -7.93
CA VAL A 37 1.49 2.56 -7.86
C VAL A 37 0.35 3.56 -7.95
N GLY A 38 -0.62 3.32 -8.85
CA GLY A 38 -1.82 4.15 -8.97
C GLY A 38 -2.60 4.22 -7.65
N PHE A 39 -2.84 3.07 -7.01
CA PHE A 39 -3.50 2.99 -5.70
C PHE A 39 -2.70 3.68 -4.60
N SER A 40 -1.37 3.52 -4.56
CA SER A 40 -0.51 4.23 -3.60
C SER A 40 -0.68 5.74 -3.68
N VAL A 41 -0.61 6.27 -4.89
CA VAL A 41 -0.72 7.72 -5.13
C VAL A 41 -2.13 8.21 -4.76
N LEU A 42 -3.16 7.44 -5.10
CA LEU A 42 -4.55 7.78 -4.77
C LEU A 42 -4.78 7.83 -3.25
N ILE A 43 -4.24 6.85 -2.52
CA ILE A 43 -4.31 6.78 -1.06
C ILE A 43 -3.59 7.98 -0.43
N ALA A 44 -2.35 8.24 -0.85
CA ALA A 44 -1.58 9.37 -0.33
C ALA A 44 -2.28 10.71 -0.58
N TYR A 45 -2.82 10.90 -1.79
CA TYR A 45 -3.60 12.09 -2.13
C TYR A 45 -4.85 12.24 -1.28
N TYR A 46 -5.58 11.14 -1.04
CA TYR A 46 -6.79 11.15 -0.23
C TYR A 46 -6.49 11.50 1.24
N LEU A 47 -5.45 10.89 1.83
CA LEU A 47 -5.01 11.21 3.20
C LEU A 47 -4.63 12.68 3.34
N HIS A 48 -3.84 13.19 2.42
CA HIS A 48 -3.39 14.58 2.47
C HIS A 48 -4.57 15.55 2.35
N LYS A 49 -5.50 15.29 1.43
CA LYS A 49 -6.71 16.10 1.25
C LYS A 49 -7.63 16.06 2.48
N ASP A 50 -7.80 14.91 3.12
CA ASP A 50 -8.61 14.80 4.35
C ASP A 50 -7.93 15.48 5.55
N ALA A 51 -6.60 15.37 5.67
CA ALA A 51 -5.83 16.05 6.71
C ALA A 51 -5.89 17.59 6.57
N LEU A 52 -5.79 18.10 5.34
CA LEU A 52 -6.00 19.52 5.01
C LEU A 52 -7.40 20.00 5.40
N ARG A 53 -8.45 19.23 5.05
CA ARG A 53 -9.84 19.57 5.42
C ARG A 53 -10.07 19.67 6.92
N ARG A 54 -9.32 18.90 7.71
CA ARG A 54 -9.41 18.89 9.18
C ARG A 54 -8.50 19.91 9.86
N GLY A 55 -7.71 20.68 9.10
CA GLY A 55 -6.80 21.68 9.67
C GLY A 55 -5.66 21.09 10.50
N VAL A 56 -5.27 19.84 10.26
CA VAL A 56 -4.16 19.20 10.96
C VAL A 56 -2.86 19.90 10.56
N LYS A 57 -2.19 20.54 11.52
CA LYS A 57 -0.97 21.35 11.29
C LYS A 57 0.17 20.57 10.62
N ASN A 58 0.21 19.24 10.80
CA ASN A 58 1.21 18.34 10.24
C ASN A 58 0.64 17.51 9.07
N SER A 59 -0.07 18.14 8.14
CA SER A 59 -0.71 17.43 7.01
C SER A 59 0.29 16.78 6.03
N GLU A 60 1.51 17.31 5.97
CA GLU A 60 2.62 16.83 5.13
C GLU A 60 3.18 15.50 5.64
N PHE A 61 3.22 15.29 6.96
CA PHE A 61 3.64 14.03 7.57
C PHE A 61 2.71 12.87 7.19
N TRP A 62 1.41 13.14 7.09
CA TRP A 62 0.42 12.15 6.67
C TRP A 62 0.53 11.76 5.20
N LEU A 63 1.03 12.67 4.35
CA LEU A 63 1.36 12.36 2.96
C LEU A 63 2.54 11.38 2.91
N LEU A 64 3.62 11.65 3.64
CA LEU A 64 4.80 10.77 3.71
C LEU A 64 4.44 9.37 4.28
N ILE A 65 3.66 9.34 5.36
CA ILE A 65 3.17 8.09 5.96
C ILE A 65 2.29 7.32 4.98
N GLY A 66 1.36 7.98 4.30
CA GLY A 66 0.51 7.36 3.28
C GLY A 66 1.30 6.82 2.10
N LEU A 67 2.43 7.45 1.74
CA LEU A 67 3.27 7.03 0.62
C LEU A 67 4.18 5.84 0.98
N ILE A 68 4.78 5.85 2.18
CA ILE A 68 5.68 4.78 2.65
C ILE A 68 4.90 3.54 3.09
N LEU A 69 3.86 3.73 3.90
CA LEU A 69 3.08 2.63 4.48
C LEU A 69 1.88 2.25 3.60
N ASN A 70 1.55 3.06 2.59
CA ASN A 70 0.50 2.77 1.61
C ASN A 70 -0.82 2.41 2.31
N LEU A 71 -1.35 1.19 2.10
CA LEU A 71 -2.56 0.72 2.78
C LEU A 71 -2.47 0.77 4.31
N PHE A 72 -1.31 0.43 4.89
CA PHE A 72 -1.09 0.52 6.34
C PHE A 72 -1.13 1.97 6.84
N GLY A 73 -0.64 2.92 6.03
CA GLY A 73 -0.70 4.35 6.34
C GLY A 73 -2.14 4.85 6.43
N LEU A 74 -3.02 4.35 5.56
CA LEU A 74 -4.44 4.66 5.58
C LEU A 74 -5.14 4.10 6.84
N VAL A 75 -4.84 2.86 7.21
CA VAL A 75 -5.41 2.24 8.43
C VAL A 75 -4.98 3.03 9.67
N LEU A 76 -3.69 3.37 9.78
CA LEU A 76 -3.17 4.21 10.86
C LEU A 76 -3.83 5.59 10.90
N TYR A 77 -4.06 6.21 9.75
CA TYR A 77 -4.76 7.48 9.65
C TYR A 77 -6.18 7.40 10.20
N LEU A 78 -6.93 6.36 9.82
CA LEU A 78 -8.30 6.18 10.31
C LEU A 78 -8.34 5.96 11.83
N LEU A 79 -7.36 5.26 12.39
CA LEU A 79 -7.23 5.06 13.84
C LEU A 79 -6.96 6.38 14.57
N VAL A 80 -5.94 7.12 14.13
CA VAL A 80 -5.54 8.39 14.77
C VAL A 80 -6.52 9.52 14.49
N ARG A 81 -7.26 9.47 13.39
CA ARG A 81 -8.25 10.48 12.99
C ARG A 81 -9.23 10.81 14.11
N ASN A 82 -9.61 9.85 14.94
CA ASN A 82 -10.56 10.08 16.02
C ASN A 82 -9.97 10.94 17.16
N SER A 83 -8.66 10.84 17.42
CA SER A 83 -7.97 11.66 18.43
C SER A 83 -7.88 13.13 18.01
N TYR A 84 -7.63 13.42 16.73
CA TYR A 84 -7.50 14.81 16.25
C TYR A 84 -8.81 15.62 16.39
N ASN A 85 -9.96 14.97 16.25
CA ASN A 85 -11.25 15.65 16.44
C ASN A 85 -11.40 16.18 17.88
N GLN A 86 -11.00 15.39 18.88
CA GLN A 86 -11.13 15.77 20.29
C GLN A 86 -10.20 16.92 20.69
N GLU A 87 -8.97 16.94 20.14
CA GLU A 87 -8.01 18.02 20.38
C GLU A 87 -8.46 19.36 19.77
N THR A 88 -9.15 19.30 18.63
CA THR A 88 -9.67 20.50 17.96
C THR A 88 -10.86 21.09 18.73
N GLU A 89 -11.74 20.23 19.27
CA GLU A 89 -12.86 20.65 20.11
C GLU A 89 -12.41 21.21 21.47
N SER A 90 -11.40 20.60 22.11
CA SER A 90 -10.89 21.10 23.40
C SER A 90 -10.24 22.48 23.27
N LYS A 91 -9.44 22.70 22.22
CA LYS A 91 -8.84 24.02 21.93
C LYS A 91 -9.87 25.11 21.65
N ASN A 92 -11.01 24.77 21.05
CA ASN A 92 -12.07 25.73 20.80
C ASN A 92 -12.78 26.11 22.11
N LYS A 93 -13.00 25.12 23.00
CA LYS A 93 -13.63 25.34 24.31
C LYS A 93 -12.79 26.21 25.27
N GLU A 94 -11.46 26.13 25.21
CA GLU A 94 -10.57 27.01 26.01
C GLU A 94 -10.51 28.46 25.51
N ARG A 95 -10.95 28.74 24.28
CA ARG A 95 -10.94 30.10 23.71
C ARG A 95 -12.25 30.87 23.90
N ILE A 96 -13.28 30.24 24.47
CA ILE A 96 -14.60 30.82 24.74
C ILE A 96 -14.74 31.02 26.25
#